data_AF-A0A9W9S550-F1
#
_entry.id   AF-A0A9W9S550-F1
#
_cell.length_a   1.000
_cell.length_b   1.000
_cell.length_c   1.000
_cell.angle_alpha   90.00
_cell.angle_beta   90.00
_cell.angle_gamma   90.00
#
_symmetry.space_group_name_H-M   'P 1'
#
loop_
_entity.id
_entity.type
_entity.pdbx_description
1 polymer ?
#
loop_
_entity_poly.entity_id
_entity_poly.type
_entity_poly.pdbx_seq_one_letter_code
_entity_poly.pdbx_strand_id
1 'polypeptide(L)'
;MLSSWDQSGRLSLQLGLRGYRQSEKAAPEPNTYYAEYAGSHVCTYQNGEAKSVPPYRARFIGKNLANVLCIDKLFFLNRPRGRHHRIWAGAAQTIIEHCPTITTLHLNFNERVRPDFWLYMRARRDAISSLIGAIPKSLRIFTYTGECERPWKDWMPVPNVIPFTIDSLAINLRDLSTCLRELRLESVILPLDFMWPLNDDGHSIPERDSLWWPHLEIWEAYSMPSWSPSDAKEQAEIDQIGDWDLEICHGKVDVKRSIPVEDQFHRLLISLG
;
A
#
# COMPACT_ATOMS: atom_id res chain seq x y z
N MET A 1 -20.40 -4.20 25.19
CA MET A 1 -19.91 -3.46 23.99
C MET A 1 -18.47 -3.05 24.29
N LEU A 2 -17.53 -2.97 23.34
CA LEU A 2 -16.14 -2.57 23.68
C LEU A 2 -16.06 -1.16 24.28
N SER A 3 -16.98 -0.29 23.89
CA SER A 3 -17.16 1.05 24.47
C SER A 3 -17.53 1.06 25.95
N SER A 4 -18.01 -0.05 26.51
CA SER A 4 -18.40 -0.18 27.92
C SER A 4 -17.34 -0.88 28.78
N TRP A 5 -16.16 -1.15 28.22
CA TRP A 5 -15.07 -1.79 28.97
C TRP A 5 -14.31 -0.75 29.78
N ASP A 6 -13.71 -1.21 30.88
CA ASP A 6 -12.85 -0.36 31.71
C ASP A 6 -11.73 0.24 30.86
N GLN A 7 -11.65 1.59 30.87
CA GLN A 7 -10.69 2.35 30.09
C GLN A 7 -9.29 2.34 30.69
N SER A 8 -9.13 1.79 31.91
CA SER A 8 -7.82 1.54 32.50
C SER A 8 -7.05 0.44 31.76
N GLY A 9 -7.76 -0.52 31.16
CA GLY A 9 -7.19 -1.60 30.37
C GLY A 9 -6.86 -1.18 28.93
N ARG A 10 -5.65 -1.48 28.47
CA ARG A 10 -5.22 -1.29 27.08
C ARG A 10 -5.28 -2.60 26.31
N LEU A 11 -6.01 -2.61 25.21
CA LEU A 11 -6.25 -3.79 24.37
C LEU A 11 -5.42 -3.75 23.08
N SER A 12 -4.97 -4.93 22.67
CA SER A 12 -4.44 -5.19 21.33
C SER A 12 -5.48 -5.95 20.51
N LEU A 13 -5.92 -5.37 19.40
CA LEU A 13 -6.92 -5.95 18.51
C LEU A 13 -6.27 -6.41 17.21
N GLN A 14 -6.40 -7.69 16.90
CA GLN A 14 -5.96 -8.26 15.62
C GLN A 14 -7.16 -8.62 14.76
N LEU A 15 -7.25 -8.02 13.59
CA LEU A 15 -8.34 -8.18 12.64
C LEU A 15 -7.87 -8.96 11.42
N GLY A 16 -8.62 -10.00 11.09
CA GLY A 16 -8.45 -10.78 9.88
C GLY A 16 -9.77 -11.47 9.55
N LEU A 17 -10.27 -11.26 8.34
CA LEU A 17 -11.53 -11.84 7.90
C LEU A 17 -11.28 -13.01 6.94
N ARG A 18 -12.02 -14.11 7.14
CA ARG A 18 -12.10 -15.24 6.21
C ARG A 18 -13.46 -15.21 5.54
N GLY A 19 -13.49 -15.06 4.22
CA GLY A 19 -14.76 -14.80 3.51
C GLY A 19 -15.09 -15.76 2.38
N TYR A 20 -14.31 -16.82 2.14
CA TYR A 20 -14.51 -17.66 0.96
C TYR A 20 -14.75 -19.13 1.33
N ARG A 21 -15.88 -19.69 0.86
CA ARG A 21 -16.06 -21.14 0.74
C ARG A 21 -15.26 -21.62 -0.47
N GLN A 22 -14.39 -22.61 -0.28
CA GLN A 22 -13.42 -23.11 -1.27
C GLN A 22 -14.01 -23.49 -2.65
N SER A 23 -15.33 -23.51 -2.84
CA SER A 23 -16.04 -23.99 -4.04
C SER A 23 -16.83 -22.95 -4.85
N GLU A 24 -17.07 -21.71 -4.38
CA GLU A 24 -18.01 -20.76 -5.06
C GLU A 24 -17.30 -19.52 -5.59
N LYS A 25 -17.23 -19.25 -6.90
CA LYS A 25 -16.51 -18.06 -7.45
C LYS A 25 -16.90 -16.74 -6.76
N ALA A 26 -15.90 -16.05 -6.23
CA ALA A 26 -15.97 -15.06 -5.15
C ALA A 26 -16.49 -13.63 -5.43
N ALA A 27 -17.15 -13.22 -6.51
CA ALA A 27 -17.25 -11.78 -6.90
C ALA A 27 -15.91 -10.97 -6.85
N PRO A 28 -15.36 -10.54 -7.99
CA PRO A 28 -14.09 -9.82 -8.00
C PRO A 28 -14.26 -8.39 -7.42
N GLU A 29 -13.17 -7.75 -7.00
CA GLU A 29 -13.20 -6.32 -6.65
C GLU A 29 -13.59 -5.47 -7.88
N PRO A 30 -14.18 -4.27 -7.69
CA PRO A 30 -14.38 -3.32 -8.77
C PRO A 30 -13.07 -3.06 -9.53
N ASN A 31 -13.17 -2.81 -10.84
CA ASN A 31 -12.03 -2.63 -11.75
C ASN A 31 -11.12 -3.87 -11.90
N THR A 32 -11.64 -5.06 -11.57
CA THR A 32 -10.97 -6.35 -11.80
C THR A 32 -11.95 -7.33 -12.44
N TYR A 33 -11.43 -8.37 -13.08
CA TYR A 33 -12.24 -9.42 -13.69
C TYR A 33 -11.61 -10.79 -13.49
N TYR A 34 -12.42 -11.85 -13.55
CA TYR A 34 -11.89 -13.21 -13.46
C TYR A 34 -11.05 -13.54 -14.69
N ALA A 35 -9.85 -14.06 -14.44
CA ALA A 35 -8.97 -14.61 -15.45
C ALA A 35 -8.53 -16.01 -15.02
N GLU A 36 -8.79 -16.99 -15.88
CA GLU A 36 -8.68 -18.43 -15.59
C GLU A 36 -7.24 -18.86 -15.29
N TYR A 37 -6.27 -18.16 -15.88
CA TYR A 37 -4.85 -18.49 -15.84
C TYR A 37 -4.01 -17.52 -15.00
N ALA A 38 -4.63 -16.55 -14.33
CA ALA A 38 -3.89 -15.46 -13.69
C ALA A 38 -2.94 -15.91 -12.55
N GLY A 39 -3.20 -17.06 -11.92
CA GLY A 39 -2.43 -17.61 -10.80
C GLY A 39 -1.38 -18.67 -11.17
N SER A 40 -1.42 -19.21 -12.40
CA SER A 40 -0.61 -20.35 -12.83
C SER A 40 0.74 -19.98 -13.45
N HIS A 41 1.02 -18.69 -13.71
CA HIS A 41 2.04 -18.30 -14.69
C HIS A 41 3.17 -17.40 -14.19
N VAL A 42 3.45 -17.43 -12.89
CA VAL A 42 4.67 -16.83 -12.35
C VAL A 42 5.47 -17.91 -11.66
N CYS A 43 6.76 -18.03 -12.00
CA CYS A 43 7.68 -19.04 -11.47
C CYS A 43 7.81 -19.05 -9.93
N THR A 44 7.33 -17.98 -9.26
CA THR A 44 7.28 -17.85 -7.78
C THR A 44 5.93 -18.23 -7.15
N TYR A 45 4.96 -18.70 -7.93
CA TYR A 45 3.63 -19.10 -7.46
C TYR A 45 3.45 -20.63 -7.46
N GLN A 46 4.52 -21.36 -7.13
CA GLN A 46 4.65 -22.83 -7.19
C GLN A 46 3.63 -23.63 -6.35
N ASN A 47 2.70 -22.97 -5.65
CA ASN A 47 1.75 -23.63 -4.76
C ASN A 47 0.31 -23.60 -5.29
N GLY A 48 0.06 -23.07 -6.50
CA GLY A 48 -1.25 -23.17 -7.16
C GLY A 48 -2.43 -22.47 -6.48
N GLU A 49 -2.19 -21.67 -5.43
CA GLU A 49 -3.27 -21.09 -4.60
C GLU A 49 -3.45 -19.56 -4.70
N ALA A 50 -2.68 -18.83 -5.50
CA ALA A 50 -2.86 -17.38 -5.54
C ALA A 50 -3.83 -16.95 -6.63
N LYS A 51 -4.97 -16.43 -6.21
CA LYS A 51 -5.85 -15.65 -7.07
C LYS A 51 -5.19 -14.28 -7.26
N SER A 52 -4.54 -14.05 -8.40
CA SER A 52 -4.05 -12.71 -8.80
C SER A 52 -5.18 -11.72 -9.09
N VAL A 53 -6.43 -12.21 -9.03
CA VAL A 53 -7.66 -11.43 -9.00
C VAL A 53 -8.12 -11.28 -7.56
N PRO A 54 -8.04 -10.08 -6.98
CA PRO A 54 -8.54 -9.80 -5.64
C PRO A 54 -10.06 -10.00 -5.60
N PRO A 55 -10.58 -10.86 -4.71
CA PRO A 55 -12.01 -10.97 -4.51
C PRO A 55 -12.51 -9.84 -3.61
N TYR A 56 -13.81 -9.60 -3.70
CA TYR A 56 -14.50 -8.56 -2.96
C TYR A 56 -14.18 -8.60 -1.46
N ARG A 57 -13.75 -7.44 -0.92
CA ARG A 57 -13.41 -7.28 0.49
C ARG A 57 -14.56 -6.66 1.28
N ALA A 58 -14.64 -7.03 2.56
CA ALA A 58 -15.64 -6.54 3.48
C ALA A 58 -15.56 -5.02 3.63
N ARG A 59 -16.74 -4.40 3.58
CA ARG A 59 -16.98 -2.96 3.69
C ARG A 59 -18.14 -2.73 4.66
N PHE A 60 -18.15 -1.59 5.34
CA PHE A 60 -19.32 -1.18 6.11
C PHE A 60 -20.42 -0.68 5.17
N ILE A 61 -21.66 -1.13 5.41
CA ILE A 61 -22.86 -0.62 4.75
C ILE A 61 -23.60 0.23 5.79
N GLY A 62 -23.50 1.56 5.68
CA GLY A 62 -23.93 2.50 6.72
C GLY A 62 -22.92 2.56 7.88
N LYS A 63 -22.38 3.75 8.18
CA LYS A 63 -21.37 3.92 9.23
C LYS A 63 -22.04 4.28 10.56
N ASN A 64 -21.98 3.39 11.55
CA ASN A 64 -22.31 3.72 12.94
C ASN A 64 -21.48 2.83 13.89
N LEU A 65 -20.19 3.14 14.02
CA LEU A 65 -19.33 2.53 15.04
C LEU A 65 -19.29 3.45 16.27
N ALA A 66 -19.22 2.86 17.46
CA ALA A 66 -18.97 3.63 18.67
C ALA A 66 -17.46 3.85 18.84
N ASN A 67 -17.08 4.98 19.43
CA ASN A 67 -15.68 5.21 19.81
C ASN A 67 -15.22 4.22 20.88
N VAL A 68 -14.02 3.67 20.72
CA VAL A 68 -13.41 2.68 21.61
C VAL A 68 -12.05 3.18 22.09
N LEU A 69 -12.00 3.69 23.31
CA LEU A 69 -10.80 4.30 23.91
C LEU A 69 -9.84 3.29 24.57
N CYS A 70 -10.28 2.04 24.76
CA CYS A 70 -9.45 1.01 25.37
C CYS A 70 -8.51 0.33 24.37
N ILE A 71 -8.66 0.55 23.06
CA ILE A 71 -7.77 -0.03 22.04
C ILE A 71 -6.48 0.81 21.96
N ASP A 72 -5.36 0.15 22.20
CA ASP A 72 -4.00 0.70 22.13
C ASP A 72 -3.28 0.26 20.85
N LYS A 73 -3.47 -1.00 20.45
CA LYS A 73 -2.78 -1.57 19.28
C LYS A 73 -3.78 -2.19 18.32
N LEU A 74 -3.63 -1.89 17.04
CA LEU A 74 -4.49 -2.39 15.98
C LEU A 74 -3.66 -3.05 14.88
N PHE A 75 -4.00 -4.29 14.55
CA PHE A 75 -3.30 -5.07 13.54
C PHE A 75 -4.28 -5.58 12.49
N PHE A 76 -4.09 -5.18 11.24
CA PHE A 76 -4.77 -5.76 10.10
C PHE A 76 -3.83 -6.78 9.46
N LEU A 77 -4.14 -8.06 9.69
CA LEU A 77 -3.23 -9.15 9.36
C LEU A 77 -3.56 -9.77 8.01
N ASN A 78 -2.50 -10.09 7.27
CA ASN A 78 -2.53 -10.85 6.05
C ASN A 78 -1.53 -12.00 6.19
N ARG A 79 -2.02 -13.25 6.26
CA ARG A 79 -1.16 -14.39 6.59
C ARG A 79 -0.70 -15.09 5.31
N PRO A 80 0.61 -15.40 5.17
CA PRO A 80 1.19 -15.97 3.95
C PRO A 80 0.64 -17.37 3.59
N ARG A 81 0.08 -18.11 4.54
CA ARG A 81 -0.52 -19.45 4.32
C ARG A 81 -2.02 -19.36 3.96
N GLY A 82 -2.35 -18.64 2.89
CA GLY A 82 -3.68 -18.70 2.25
C GLY A 82 -4.77 -17.81 2.86
N ARG A 83 -4.41 -16.70 3.52
CA ARG A 83 -5.40 -15.76 4.07
C ARG A 83 -5.08 -14.34 3.64
N HIS A 84 -5.47 -14.03 2.42
CA HIS A 84 -5.59 -12.66 1.94
C HIS A 84 -6.44 -11.88 2.94
N HIS A 85 -5.96 -10.70 3.34
CA HIS A 85 -6.74 -9.77 4.11
C HIS A 85 -8.04 -9.42 3.37
N ARG A 86 -9.20 -9.70 3.98
CA ARG A 86 -10.52 -9.48 3.37
C ARG A 86 -11.24 -8.24 3.87
N ILE A 87 -10.53 -7.25 4.42
CA ILE A 87 -11.13 -5.97 4.81
C ILE A 87 -10.67 -4.92 3.78
N TRP A 88 -11.59 -4.10 3.29
CA TRP A 88 -11.24 -3.01 2.39
C TRP A 88 -10.51 -1.90 3.16
N ALA A 89 -9.60 -1.18 2.51
CA ALA A 89 -8.88 -0.07 3.13
C ALA A 89 -9.84 0.97 3.76
N GLY A 90 -10.90 1.36 3.06
CA GLY A 90 -11.91 2.28 3.62
C GLY A 90 -12.66 1.73 4.84
N ALA A 91 -12.77 0.40 5.00
CA ALA A 91 -13.32 -0.19 6.21
C ALA A 91 -12.30 -0.18 7.36
N ALA A 92 -11.02 -0.46 7.07
CA ALA A 92 -9.95 -0.29 8.05
C ALA A 92 -9.85 1.16 8.54
N GLN A 93 -9.94 2.14 7.64
CA GLN A 93 -10.04 3.56 7.96
C GLN A 93 -11.18 3.83 8.94
N THR A 94 -12.39 3.33 8.65
CA THR A 94 -13.56 3.55 9.53
C THR A 94 -13.32 2.99 10.93
N ILE A 95 -12.61 1.87 11.09
CA ILE A 95 -12.26 1.31 12.40
C ILE A 95 -11.23 2.21 13.12
N ILE A 96 -10.20 2.65 12.40
CA ILE A 96 -9.14 3.51 12.94
C ILE A 96 -9.71 4.84 13.45
N GLU A 97 -10.62 5.47 12.70
CA GLU A 97 -11.30 6.71 13.08
C GLU A 97 -12.02 6.59 14.45
N HIS A 98 -12.49 5.40 14.81
CA HIS A 98 -13.20 5.14 16.05
C HIS A 98 -12.30 4.59 17.17
N CYS A 99 -10.99 4.53 16.95
CA CYS A 99 -9.99 4.12 17.95
C CYS A 99 -8.98 5.26 18.17
N PRO A 100 -9.39 6.40 18.76
CA PRO A 100 -8.59 7.63 18.76
C PRO A 100 -7.34 7.59 19.64
N THR A 101 -7.17 6.53 20.45
CA THR A 101 -6.07 6.37 21.41
C THR A 101 -5.01 5.40 20.96
N ILE A 102 -5.09 4.85 19.73
CA ILE A 102 -4.11 3.87 19.28
C ILE A 102 -2.70 4.46 19.26
N THR A 103 -1.74 3.68 19.74
CA THR A 103 -0.31 4.00 19.72
C THR A 103 0.44 3.14 18.71
N THR A 104 -0.11 1.96 18.36
CA THR A 104 0.49 1.02 17.39
C THR A 104 -0.52 0.65 16.31
N LEU A 105 -0.11 0.78 15.04
CA LEU A 105 -0.90 0.38 13.89
C LEU A 105 -0.05 -0.45 12.92
N HIS A 106 -0.52 -1.65 12.64
CA HIS A 106 0.08 -2.54 11.64
C HIS A 106 -0.93 -2.81 10.52
N LEU A 107 -0.60 -2.36 9.32
CA LEU A 107 -1.38 -2.57 8.10
C LEU A 107 -0.62 -3.53 7.20
N ASN A 108 -0.99 -4.80 7.20
CA ASN A 108 -0.50 -5.72 6.19
C ASN A 108 -1.57 -5.91 5.12
N PHE A 109 -1.41 -5.19 4.01
CA PHE A 109 -2.28 -5.32 2.85
C PHE A 109 -1.55 -5.93 1.66
N ASN A 110 -0.42 -6.60 1.86
CA ASN A 110 0.33 -7.22 0.76
C ASN A 110 -0.58 -8.10 -0.11
N GLU A 111 -0.66 -7.80 -1.39
CA GLU A 111 -1.40 -8.60 -2.34
C GLU A 111 -0.64 -8.54 -3.65
N ARG A 112 -0.73 -9.62 -4.42
CA ARG A 112 -0.23 -9.61 -5.78
C ARG A 112 -1.41 -9.45 -6.72
N VAL A 113 -1.44 -8.36 -7.47
CA VAL A 113 -2.50 -8.01 -8.40
C VAL A 113 -1.92 -7.98 -9.81
N ARG A 114 -2.73 -8.34 -10.80
CA ARG A 114 -2.29 -8.28 -12.20
C ARG A 114 -2.00 -6.83 -12.63
N PRO A 115 -0.97 -6.59 -13.46
CA PRO A 115 -0.60 -5.23 -13.90
C PRO A 115 -1.69 -4.49 -14.68
N ASP A 116 -2.56 -5.23 -15.38
CA ASP A 116 -3.70 -4.69 -16.13
C ASP A 116 -4.84 -4.18 -15.25
N PHE A 117 -4.84 -4.50 -13.95
CA PHE A 117 -5.79 -3.97 -12.98
C PHE A 117 -5.32 -2.65 -12.36
N TRP A 118 -4.65 -1.81 -13.14
CA TRP A 118 -4.08 -0.54 -12.68
C TRP A 118 -5.13 0.41 -12.11
N LEU A 119 -6.35 0.42 -12.64
CA LEU A 119 -7.48 1.18 -12.06
C LEU A 119 -7.83 0.72 -10.65
N TYR A 120 -7.76 -0.59 -10.38
CA TYR A 120 -7.97 -1.13 -9.04
C TYR A 120 -6.79 -0.79 -8.12
N MET A 121 -5.54 -0.92 -8.60
CA MET A 121 -4.34 -0.55 -7.83
C MET A 121 -4.41 0.93 -7.43
N ARG A 122 -4.79 1.82 -8.36
CA ARG A 122 -4.98 3.25 -8.11
C ARG A 122 -6.06 3.52 -7.07
N ALA A 123 -7.27 2.97 -7.27
CA ALA A 123 -8.38 3.15 -6.32
C ALA A 123 -8.04 2.64 -4.91
N ARG A 124 -7.24 1.57 -4.84
CA ARG A 124 -6.73 1.03 -3.58
C ARG A 124 -5.70 1.98 -2.96
N ARG A 125 -4.72 2.46 -3.73
CA ARG A 125 -3.72 3.42 -3.26
C ARG A 125 -4.37 4.68 -2.69
N ASP A 126 -5.37 5.23 -3.38
CA ASP A 126 -6.16 6.37 -2.91
C ASP A 126 -6.84 6.07 -1.56
N ALA A 127 -7.44 4.89 -1.43
CA ALA A 127 -8.08 4.48 -0.17
C ALA A 127 -7.06 4.28 0.97
N ILE A 128 -5.83 3.85 0.68
CA ILE A 128 -4.74 3.75 1.66
C ILE A 128 -4.23 5.13 2.06
N SER A 129 -4.05 6.04 1.09
CA SER A 129 -3.70 7.43 1.37
C SER A 129 -4.75 8.07 2.29
N SER A 130 -6.04 7.94 1.96
CA SER A 130 -7.15 8.41 2.80
C SER A 130 -7.12 7.80 4.20
N LEU A 131 -6.89 6.49 4.32
CA LEU A 131 -6.75 5.80 5.61
C LEU A 131 -5.64 6.41 6.45
N ILE A 132 -4.45 6.61 5.87
CA ILE A 132 -3.30 7.17 6.58
C ILE A 132 -3.58 8.59 7.04
N GLY A 133 -4.28 9.40 6.23
CA GLY A 133 -4.72 10.74 6.62
C GLY A 133 -5.69 10.75 7.81
N ALA A 134 -6.39 9.66 8.07
CA ALA A 134 -7.31 9.51 9.20
C ALA A 134 -6.66 8.93 10.47
N ILE A 135 -5.35 8.63 10.45
CA ILE A 135 -4.65 8.06 11.59
C ILE A 135 -4.60 9.08 12.76
N PRO A 136 -4.96 8.68 13.99
CA PRO A 136 -4.87 9.55 15.17
C PRO A 136 -3.43 9.98 15.49
N LYS A 137 -3.25 11.23 15.94
CA LYS A 137 -1.94 11.79 16.38
C LYS A 137 -1.36 11.11 17.64
N SER A 138 -2.12 10.25 18.30
CA SER A 138 -1.60 9.37 19.36
C SER A 138 -0.67 8.27 18.84
N LEU A 139 -0.67 8.02 17.52
CA LEU A 139 0.15 6.96 16.93
C LEU A 139 1.64 7.22 17.16
N ARG A 140 2.37 6.16 17.53
CA ARG A 140 3.82 6.15 17.72
C ARG A 140 4.52 5.13 16.83
N ILE A 141 3.90 3.98 16.60
CA ILE A 141 4.46 2.90 15.80
C ILE A 141 3.56 2.66 14.60
N PHE A 142 4.10 2.87 13.40
CA PHE A 142 3.41 2.58 12.15
C PHE A 142 4.18 1.53 11.34
N THR A 143 3.48 0.46 10.96
CA THR A 143 3.99 -0.53 10.02
C THR A 143 3.01 -0.69 8.87
N TYR A 144 3.49 -0.54 7.65
CA TYR A 144 2.70 -0.76 6.45
C TYR A 144 3.44 -1.68 5.49
N THR A 145 2.84 -2.85 5.22
CA THR A 145 3.22 -3.71 4.12
C THR A 145 2.21 -3.50 2.99
N GLY A 146 2.69 -2.81 1.95
CA GLY A 146 1.93 -2.52 0.74
C GLY A 146 1.94 -3.65 -0.27
N GLU A 147 1.37 -3.34 -1.42
CA GLU A 147 1.46 -4.17 -2.61
C GLU A 147 2.68 -3.75 -3.43
N CYS A 148 3.29 -4.73 -4.09
CA CYS A 148 4.28 -4.46 -5.11
C CYS A 148 3.59 -3.89 -6.35
N GLU A 149 3.35 -2.57 -6.37
CA GLU A 149 2.77 -1.76 -7.48
C GLU A 149 3.73 -1.65 -8.69
N ARG A 150 4.45 -2.74 -8.98
CA ARG A 150 5.45 -2.83 -10.04
C ARG A 150 4.96 -3.75 -11.15
N PRO A 151 5.49 -3.61 -12.37
CA PRO A 151 5.29 -4.62 -13.39
C PRO A 151 5.76 -5.99 -12.88
N TRP A 152 5.07 -7.05 -13.29
CA TRP A 152 5.43 -8.42 -12.90
C TRP A 152 6.77 -8.87 -13.49
N LYS A 153 7.22 -8.21 -14.56
CA LYS A 153 8.47 -8.47 -15.29
C LYS A 153 9.10 -7.14 -15.66
N ASP A 154 10.42 -7.07 -15.67
CA ASP A 154 11.17 -5.82 -15.87
C ASP A 154 10.90 -5.10 -17.20
N TRP A 155 10.43 -5.85 -18.20
CA TRP A 155 10.14 -5.33 -19.52
C TRP A 155 8.69 -4.83 -19.69
N MET A 156 7.77 -5.21 -18.81
CA MET A 156 6.38 -4.75 -18.87
C MET A 156 6.31 -3.26 -18.51
N PRO A 157 5.37 -2.50 -19.10
CA PRO A 157 5.20 -1.10 -18.74
C PRO A 157 4.81 -0.95 -17.27
N VAL A 158 5.29 0.13 -16.63
CA VAL A 158 5.02 0.41 -15.22
C VAL A 158 3.55 0.79 -15.07
N PRO A 159 2.77 0.09 -14.22
CA PRO A 159 1.36 0.41 -14.02
C PRO A 159 1.21 1.86 -13.55
N ASN A 160 0.29 2.61 -14.19
CA ASN A 160 0.01 3.99 -13.82
C ASN A 160 -0.84 4.08 -12.54
N VAL A 161 -0.20 3.81 -11.40
CA VAL A 161 -0.82 3.89 -10.08
C VAL A 161 -0.71 5.30 -9.49
N ILE A 162 0.24 6.10 -9.98
CA ILE A 162 0.51 7.46 -9.51
C ILE A 162 0.16 8.45 -10.64
N PRO A 163 -1.06 9.00 -10.64
CA PRO A 163 -1.53 9.84 -11.75
C PRO A 163 -0.95 11.26 -11.76
N PHE A 164 -0.30 11.71 -10.67
CA PHE A 164 0.20 13.08 -10.52
C PHE A 164 1.62 13.09 -9.97
N THR A 165 2.37 14.16 -10.25
CA THR A 165 3.69 14.41 -9.66
C THR A 165 3.66 14.53 -8.13
N ILE A 166 2.48 14.83 -7.57
CA ILE A 166 2.26 14.96 -6.13
C ILE A 166 1.60 13.69 -5.60
N ASP A 167 2.31 12.99 -4.72
CA ASP A 167 1.84 11.75 -4.09
C ASP A 167 1.16 12.01 -2.75
N SER A 168 -0.17 11.89 -2.71
CA SER A 168 -0.98 12.03 -1.50
C SER A 168 -0.61 10.99 -0.42
N LEU A 169 -0.08 9.82 -0.80
CA LEU A 169 0.39 8.85 0.18
C LEU A 169 1.61 9.39 0.95
N ALA A 170 2.59 9.94 0.21
CA ALA A 170 3.77 10.56 0.77
C ALA A 170 3.45 11.81 1.61
N ILE A 171 2.44 12.60 1.21
CA ILE A 171 1.94 13.74 2.01
C ILE A 171 1.37 13.24 3.34
N ASN A 172 0.41 12.30 3.31
CA ASN A 172 -0.26 11.87 4.52
C ASN A 172 0.67 11.12 5.48
N LEU A 173 1.71 10.44 4.95
CA LEU A 173 2.76 9.86 5.79
C LEU A 173 3.57 10.94 6.52
N ARG A 174 3.91 12.03 5.84
CA ARG A 174 4.62 13.15 6.44
C ARG A 174 3.79 13.88 7.49
N ASP A 175 2.47 13.91 7.37
CA ASP A 175 1.61 14.49 8.41
C ASP A 175 1.72 13.75 9.76
N LEU A 176 2.31 12.55 9.78
CA LEU A 176 2.59 11.79 10.99
C LEU A 176 3.99 12.07 11.58
N SER A 177 4.80 12.94 10.95
CA SER A 177 6.22 13.13 11.30
C SER A 177 6.44 13.60 12.73
N THR A 178 5.56 14.45 13.25
CA THR A 178 5.65 14.99 14.61
C THR A 178 5.17 14.03 15.69
N CYS A 179 4.69 12.85 15.32
CA CYS A 179 4.08 11.89 16.26
C CYS A 179 4.77 10.53 16.25
N LEU A 180 5.30 10.09 15.12
CA LEU A 180 5.89 8.76 14.98
C LEU A 180 7.26 8.64 15.67
N ARG A 181 7.44 7.48 16.29
CA ARG A 181 8.72 6.96 16.79
C ARG A 181 9.26 5.84 15.93
N GLU A 182 8.39 5.02 15.37
CA GLU A 182 8.78 3.96 14.44
C GLU A 182 7.96 4.04 13.16
N LEU A 183 8.66 4.03 12.03
CA LEU A 183 8.09 3.93 10.69
C LEU A 183 8.71 2.75 9.96
N ARG A 184 7.90 1.74 9.64
CA ARG A 184 8.32 0.56 8.87
C ARG A 184 7.47 0.44 7.61
N LEU A 185 8.12 0.50 6.46
CA LEU A 185 7.48 0.42 5.14
C LEU A 185 8.03 -0.78 4.38
N GLU A 186 7.15 -1.59 3.81
CA GLU A 186 7.54 -2.73 2.98
C GLU A 186 6.73 -2.75 1.68
N SER A 187 7.41 -2.89 0.54
CA SER A 187 6.76 -2.94 -0.78
C SER A 187 5.82 -1.75 -1.02
N VAL A 188 6.33 -0.53 -0.83
CA VAL A 188 5.55 0.71 -1.04
C VAL A 188 6.27 1.58 -2.05
N ILE A 189 5.57 2.08 -3.07
CA ILE A 189 6.11 3.07 -4.00
C ILE A 189 5.91 4.47 -3.41
N LEU A 190 7.00 5.18 -3.16
CA LEU A 190 7.04 6.57 -2.66
C LEU A 190 8.21 7.31 -3.33
N PRO A 191 8.14 8.64 -3.48
CA PRO A 191 9.32 9.45 -3.75
C PRO A 191 10.37 9.16 -2.67
N LEU A 192 11.61 8.87 -3.05
CA LEU A 192 12.62 8.48 -2.06
C LEU A 192 13.07 9.63 -1.16
N ASP A 193 12.80 10.86 -1.57
CA ASP A 193 12.97 12.07 -0.76
C ASP A 193 11.71 12.43 0.04
N PHE A 194 10.73 11.53 0.19
CA PHE A 194 9.49 11.87 0.90
C PHE A 194 9.71 12.29 2.36
N MET A 195 10.80 11.86 3.02
CA MET A 195 11.08 12.27 4.40
C MET A 195 11.49 13.74 4.47
N TRP A 196 12.21 14.22 3.46
CA TRP A 196 12.66 15.59 3.29
C TRP A 196 12.70 15.95 1.80
N PRO A 197 11.59 16.47 1.23
CA PRO A 197 11.42 16.66 -0.20
C PRO A 197 12.47 17.59 -0.83
N LEU A 198 13.04 17.14 -1.93
CA LEU A 198 14.08 17.85 -2.67
C LEU A 198 13.54 18.35 -4.02
N ASN A 199 14.10 19.43 -4.54
CA ASN A 199 13.85 19.88 -5.91
C ASN A 199 14.65 19.01 -6.92
N ASP A 200 14.57 19.32 -8.21
CA ASP A 200 15.27 18.56 -9.25
C ASP A 200 16.79 18.62 -9.12
N ASP A 201 17.33 19.72 -8.57
CA ASP A 201 18.76 19.91 -8.29
C ASP A 201 19.23 19.20 -7.00
N GLY A 202 18.34 18.53 -6.26
CA GLY A 202 18.65 17.87 -5.00
C GLY A 202 18.75 18.80 -3.79
N HIS A 203 18.31 20.05 -3.91
CA HIS A 203 18.23 21.01 -2.83
C HIS A 203 16.88 20.92 -2.10
N SER A 204 16.88 21.22 -0.80
CA SER A 204 15.65 21.25 0.01
C SER A 204 14.68 22.31 -0.50
N ILE A 205 13.39 21.97 -0.57
CA ILE A 205 12.36 22.92 -1.00
C ILE A 205 12.08 23.92 0.14
N PRO A 206 12.32 25.24 -0.04
CA PRO A 206 12.31 26.24 1.05
C PRO A 206 10.96 26.41 1.78
N GLU A 207 9.85 26.04 1.15
CA GLU A 207 8.49 26.19 1.73
C GLU A 207 8.17 25.10 2.78
N ARG A 208 9.13 24.25 3.15
CA ARG A 208 8.94 23.12 4.07
C ARG A 208 9.94 23.07 5.22
N ASP A 209 10.43 24.23 5.67
CA ASP A 209 11.25 24.38 6.88
C ASP A 209 10.60 23.79 8.16
N SER A 210 9.31 23.41 8.11
CA SER A 210 8.56 22.76 9.19
C SER A 210 8.42 21.25 9.07
N LEU A 211 9.03 20.59 8.08
CA LEU A 211 8.93 19.14 7.92
C LEU A 211 10.07 18.44 8.66
N TRP A 212 9.85 18.03 9.90
CA TRP A 212 10.86 17.37 10.71
C TRP A 212 10.27 16.14 11.39
N TRP A 213 11.13 15.17 11.71
CA TRP A 213 10.78 13.90 12.36
C TRP A 213 11.32 13.86 13.80
N PRO A 214 10.85 14.74 14.71
CA PRO A 214 11.45 14.99 16.03
C PRO A 214 11.62 13.77 16.93
N HIS A 215 10.74 12.80 16.74
CA HIS A 215 10.57 11.67 17.63
C HIS A 215 10.92 10.35 16.97
N LEU A 216 11.31 10.37 15.68
CA LEU A 216 11.56 9.15 14.93
C LEU A 216 12.87 8.51 15.42
N GLU A 217 12.74 7.33 15.99
CA GLU A 217 13.83 6.51 16.54
C GLU A 217 14.19 5.38 15.57
N ILE A 218 13.19 4.83 14.85
CA ILE A 218 13.36 3.72 13.92
C ILE A 218 12.71 4.07 12.58
N TRP A 219 13.50 3.96 11.52
CA TRP A 219 13.03 3.99 10.15
C TRP A 219 13.54 2.75 9.42
N GLU A 220 12.62 1.99 8.84
CA GLU A 220 12.93 0.81 8.05
C GLU A 220 12.14 0.83 6.74
N ALA A 221 12.83 0.56 5.64
CA ALA A 221 12.26 0.45 4.33
C ALA A 221 12.75 -0.85 3.67
N TYR A 222 11.81 -1.74 3.31
CA TYR A 222 12.10 -3.03 2.71
C TYR A 222 11.47 -3.15 1.32
N SER A 223 12.24 -3.62 0.35
CA SER A 223 11.74 -3.88 -1.01
C SER A 223 11.00 -2.69 -1.63
N MET A 224 11.49 -1.46 -1.39
CA MET A 224 10.93 -0.24 -1.98
C MET A 224 11.12 -0.28 -3.50
N PRO A 225 10.05 -0.33 -4.30
CA PRO A 225 10.20 -0.28 -5.75
C PRO A 225 10.65 1.11 -6.18
N SER A 226 11.37 1.19 -7.31
CA SER A 226 11.83 2.46 -7.87
C SER A 226 10.64 3.38 -8.14
N TRP A 227 10.77 4.64 -7.74
CA TRP A 227 9.80 5.66 -8.06
C TRP A 227 9.91 6.02 -9.54
N SER A 228 8.84 5.82 -10.30
CA SER A 228 8.71 6.36 -11.65
C SER A 228 7.30 6.91 -11.77
N PRO A 229 7.11 8.24 -11.81
CA PRO A 229 5.80 8.78 -12.16
C PRO A 229 5.51 8.31 -13.58
N SER A 230 4.44 7.53 -13.77
CA SER A 230 4.10 7.05 -15.10
C SER A 230 3.86 8.22 -16.02
N ASP A 231 4.67 8.33 -17.06
CA ASP A 231 4.49 9.35 -18.07
C ASP A 231 3.41 8.93 -19.08
N ALA A 232 2.96 9.88 -19.91
CA ALA A 232 1.94 9.61 -20.91
C ALA A 232 2.34 8.51 -21.93
N LYS A 233 3.65 8.26 -22.08
CA LYS A 233 4.17 7.24 -22.98
C LYS A 233 4.03 5.84 -22.39
N GLU A 234 4.36 5.66 -21.11
CA GLU A 234 4.14 4.40 -20.40
C GLU A 234 2.66 4.03 -20.34
N GLN A 235 1.76 5.00 -20.16
CA GLN A 235 0.32 4.74 -20.24
C GLN A 235 -0.11 4.31 -21.66
N ALA A 236 0.40 4.97 -22.70
CA ALA A 236 0.09 4.59 -24.07
C ALA A 236 0.59 3.17 -24.42
N GLU A 237 1.72 2.74 -23.84
CA GLU A 237 2.21 1.36 -23.95
C GLU A 237 1.23 0.37 -23.28
N ILE A 238 0.74 0.68 -22.08
CA ILE A 238 -0.28 -0.13 -21.37
C ILE A 238 -1.55 -0.26 -22.19
N ASP A 239 -2.05 0.86 -22.72
CA ASP A 239 -3.33 0.92 -23.45
C ASP A 239 -3.28 0.19 -24.80
N GLN A 240 -2.08 0.00 -25.37
CA GLN A 240 -1.86 -0.72 -26.63
C GLN A 240 -1.71 -2.24 -26.45
N ILE A 241 -1.63 -2.76 -25.22
CA ILE A 241 -1.54 -4.20 -24.97
C ILE A 241 -2.90 -4.84 -25.30
N GLY A 242 -2.94 -5.52 -26.44
CA GLY A 242 -4.15 -6.19 -26.93
C GLY A 242 -4.49 -7.49 -26.22
N ASP A 243 -3.49 -8.23 -25.73
CA ASP A 243 -3.68 -9.49 -25.01
C ASP A 243 -2.74 -9.53 -23.78
N TRP A 244 -3.31 -9.20 -22.62
CA TRP A 244 -2.59 -9.22 -21.35
C TRP A 244 -2.24 -10.63 -20.90
N ASP A 245 -3.02 -11.65 -21.28
CA ASP A 245 -2.68 -13.02 -20.93
C ASP A 245 -1.47 -13.46 -21.75
N LEU A 246 -1.39 -13.13 -23.05
CA LEU A 246 -0.19 -13.35 -23.86
C LEU A 246 1.01 -12.57 -23.33
N GLU A 247 0.84 -11.30 -22.95
CA GLU A 247 1.95 -10.51 -22.40
C GLU A 247 2.45 -11.14 -21.08
N ILE A 248 1.54 -11.42 -20.16
CA ILE A 248 1.86 -12.11 -18.90
C ILE A 248 2.48 -13.50 -19.16
N CYS A 249 2.10 -14.22 -20.22
CA CYS A 249 2.56 -15.59 -20.51
C CYS A 249 3.82 -15.69 -21.40
N HIS A 250 4.03 -14.80 -22.36
CA HIS A 250 4.89 -15.02 -23.54
C HIS A 250 5.72 -13.81 -24.01
N GLY A 251 6.03 -12.82 -23.16
CA GLY A 251 6.91 -11.72 -23.56
C GLY A 251 8.42 -12.07 -23.62
N LYS A 252 9.10 -11.42 -24.55
CA LYS A 252 10.48 -11.65 -25.06
C LYS A 252 11.61 -11.57 -24.03
N VAL A 253 12.75 -12.11 -24.46
CA VAL A 253 14.11 -12.08 -23.85
C VAL A 253 14.54 -10.65 -23.48
N ASP A 254 15.02 -10.51 -22.23
CA ASP A 254 15.83 -9.42 -21.67
C ASP A 254 15.73 -8.05 -22.36
N VAL A 255 14.67 -7.30 -22.06
CA VAL A 255 14.72 -5.83 -22.20
C VAL A 255 15.26 -5.27 -20.89
N LYS A 256 16.55 -4.94 -20.85
CA LYS A 256 17.12 -4.14 -19.76
C LYS A 256 16.59 -2.71 -19.87
N ARG A 257 15.59 -2.35 -19.07
CA ARG A 257 15.31 -0.93 -18.82
C ARG A 257 16.47 -0.37 -18.01
N SER A 258 17.02 0.79 -18.41
CA SER A 258 17.94 1.53 -17.57
C SER A 258 17.14 2.06 -16.39
N ILE A 259 17.16 1.35 -15.27
CA ILE A 259 16.57 1.87 -14.06
C ILE A 259 17.49 3.02 -13.62
N PRO A 260 17.04 4.28 -13.55
CA PRO A 260 17.84 5.38 -13.05
C PRO A 260 17.85 5.27 -11.52
N VAL A 261 18.64 4.31 -11.03
CA VAL A 261 18.70 3.90 -9.62
C VAL A 261 19.62 4.81 -8.82
N GLU A 262 20.68 5.32 -9.46
CA GLU A 262 21.77 6.03 -8.77
C GLU A 262 21.30 7.36 -8.17
N ASP A 263 20.62 8.19 -8.97
CA ASP A 263 20.09 9.48 -8.50
C ASP A 263 19.03 9.32 -7.40
N GLN A 264 18.23 8.25 -7.49
CA GLN A 264 17.19 7.93 -6.52
C GLN A 264 17.76 7.61 -5.14
N PHE A 265 18.82 6.80 -5.06
CA PHE A 265 19.49 6.52 -3.80
C PHE A 265 20.25 7.73 -3.24
N HIS A 266 20.83 8.57 -4.10
CA HIS A 266 21.45 9.82 -3.65
C HIS A 266 20.42 10.76 -3.01
N ARG A 267 19.24 10.92 -3.64
CA ARG A 267 18.14 11.71 -3.07
C ARG A 267 17.65 11.16 -1.73
N LEU A 268 17.55 9.84 -1.59
CA LEU A 268 17.22 9.21 -0.32
C LEU A 268 18.23 9.61 0.77
N LEU A 269 19.53 9.46 0.49
CA LEU A 269 20.59 9.77 1.45
C LEU A 269 20.58 11.25 1.84
N ILE A 270 20.41 12.15 0.87
CA ILE A 270 20.29 13.60 1.14
C ILE A 270 19.05 13.89 2.01
N SER A 271 17.93 13.20 1.76
CA SER A 271 16.69 13.42 2.49
C SER A 271 16.72 12.93 3.95
N LEU A 272 17.69 12.09 4.31
CA LEU A 272 17.88 11.61 5.67
C LEU A 272 18.67 12.60 6.55
N GLY A 273 19.37 13.57 5.93
CA GLY A 273 20.23 14.54 6.61
C GLY A 273 21.70 14.14 6.63
#